data_AF-A0A2S8S6I4-F1
#
_entry.id   AF-A0A2S8S6I4-F1
#
_cell.length_a   1.000
_cell.length_b   1.000
_cell.length_c   1.000
_cell.angle_alpha   90.00
_cell.angle_beta   90.00
_cell.angle_gamma   90.00
#
_symmetry.space_group_name_H-M   'P 1'
#
loop_
_entity.id
_entity.type
_entity.pdbx_description
1 polymer ?
#
loop_
_entity_poly.entity_id
_entity_poly.type
_entity_poly.pdbx_seq_one_letter_code
_entity_poly.pdbx_strand_id
1 'polypeptide(L)'
;MSNPIDWLLKLWTSPSAFKGDARGYVLNQLGHGYIIGGIPAALWGPVAILPLIVLYLVIVELPQAVLWGGSVGDGVEDTAHVATVGVAVAYGVWPALGAHMLFIIAGAIARSRKGGSDAV
;
A
#
# COMPACT_ATOMS: atom_id res chain seq x y z
N MET A 1 -0.29 6.35 -20.43
CA MET A 1 -0.43 5.22 -19.48
C MET A 1 0.90 4.49 -19.49
N SER A 2 1.57 4.35 -18.34
CA SER A 2 2.81 3.56 -18.26
C SER A 2 2.49 2.07 -18.46
N ASN A 3 3.43 1.31 -19.02
CA ASN A 3 3.28 -0.13 -19.27
C ASN A 3 2.97 -0.86 -17.93
N PRO A 4 2.17 -1.94 -17.89
CA PRO A 4 1.99 -2.77 -16.69
C PRO A 4 3.30 -3.14 -15.96
N ILE A 5 4.38 -3.34 -16.72
CA ILE A 5 5.73 -3.60 -16.19
C ILE A 5 6.27 -2.38 -15.45
N ASP A 6 6.10 -1.17 -15.99
CA ASP A 6 6.52 0.07 -15.33
C ASP A 6 5.72 0.32 -14.03
N TRP A 7 4.43 -0.06 -14.02
CA TRP A 7 3.60 0.05 -12.81
C TRP A 7 4.10 -0.91 -11.72
N LEU A 8 4.41 -2.16 -12.08
CA LEU A 8 5.00 -3.12 -11.14
C LEU A 8 6.36 -2.61 -10.62
N LEU A 9 7.24 -2.11 -11.49
CA LEU A 9 8.53 -1.56 -11.04
C LEU A 9 8.38 -0.36 -10.10
N LYS A 10 7.39 0.51 -10.33
CA LYS A 10 7.08 1.64 -9.44
C LYS A 10 6.58 1.19 -8.07
N LEU A 11 5.80 0.11 -8.02
CA LEU A 11 5.34 -0.51 -6.78
C LEU A 11 6.52 -0.94 -5.88
N TRP A 12 7.64 -1.36 -6.48
CA TRP A 12 8.83 -1.81 -5.76
C TRP A 12 9.81 -0.68 -5.42
N THR A 13 9.80 0.45 -6.12
CA THR A 13 10.86 1.46 -6.02
C THR A 13 10.51 2.68 -5.18
N SER A 14 9.31 3.27 -5.28
CA SER A 14 8.92 4.36 -4.35
C SER A 14 7.43 4.74 -4.43
N PRO A 15 6.68 4.75 -3.31
CA PRO A 15 5.28 5.21 -3.28
C PRO A 15 5.14 6.73 -3.54
N SER A 16 6.21 7.48 -3.31
CA SER A 16 6.30 8.92 -3.63
C SER A 16 6.19 9.23 -5.13
N ALA A 17 6.18 8.20 -5.99
CA ALA A 17 6.02 8.31 -7.44
C ALA A 17 4.60 8.67 -7.91
N PHE A 18 3.59 8.69 -7.01
CA PHE A 18 2.18 8.96 -7.38
C PHE A 18 1.66 10.33 -6.92
N LYS A 19 2.55 11.29 -6.61
CA LYS A 19 2.11 12.68 -6.36
C LYS A 19 1.34 13.21 -7.56
N GLY A 20 0.07 13.56 -7.36
CA GLY A 20 -0.83 14.01 -8.43
C GLY A 20 -1.43 12.90 -9.29
N ASP A 21 -1.11 11.62 -9.06
CA ASP A 21 -1.68 10.47 -9.76
C ASP A 21 -2.58 9.66 -8.81
N ALA A 22 -3.84 10.08 -8.72
CA ALA A 22 -4.83 9.40 -7.88
C ALA A 22 -5.09 7.95 -8.32
N ARG A 23 -5.02 7.65 -9.62
CA ARG A 23 -5.25 6.30 -10.13
C ARG A 23 -4.08 5.38 -9.74
N GLY A 24 -2.86 5.85 -9.94
CA GLY A 24 -1.66 5.13 -9.54
C GLY A 24 -1.65 4.83 -8.04
N TYR A 25 -2.03 5.81 -7.21
CA TYR A 25 -2.19 5.60 -5.78
C TYR A 25 -3.22 4.51 -5.43
N VAL A 26 -4.42 4.56 -6.02
CA VAL A 26 -5.46 3.53 -5.76
C VAL A 26 -4.93 2.14 -6.08
N LEU A 27 -4.30 1.98 -7.25
CA LEU A 27 -3.73 0.70 -7.65
C LEU A 27 -2.60 0.26 -6.71
N ASN A 28 -1.75 1.18 -6.25
CA ASN A 28 -0.70 0.90 -5.26
C ASN A 28 -1.31 0.33 -3.98
N GLN A 29 -2.27 1.05 -3.38
CA GLN A 29 -2.86 0.63 -2.11
C GLN A 29 -3.68 -0.65 -2.20
N LEU A 30 -4.33 -0.88 -3.35
CA LEU A 30 -4.96 -2.17 -3.61
C LEU A 30 -3.91 -3.29 -3.75
N GLY A 31 -2.77 -3.03 -4.39
CA GLY A 31 -1.66 -3.97 -4.49
C GLY A 31 -1.09 -4.35 -3.13
N HIS A 32 -0.67 -3.36 -2.33
CA HIS A 32 -0.14 -3.60 -0.98
C HIS A 32 -1.18 -4.28 -0.09
N GLY A 33 -2.40 -3.73 -0.01
CA GLY A 33 -3.46 -4.31 0.82
C GLY A 33 -3.82 -5.74 0.41
N TYR A 34 -4.23 -5.97 -0.84
CA TYR A 34 -4.85 -7.25 -1.22
C TYR A 34 -3.86 -8.30 -1.70
N ILE A 35 -2.82 -7.91 -2.45
CA ILE A 35 -1.84 -8.87 -2.96
C ILE A 35 -0.87 -9.26 -1.86
N ILE A 36 -0.33 -8.27 -1.15
CA ILE A 36 0.66 -8.51 -0.10
C ILE A 36 -0.03 -8.86 1.22
N GLY A 37 -1.04 -8.12 1.66
CA GLY A 37 -1.77 -8.42 2.89
C GLY A 37 -2.76 -9.59 2.75
N GLY A 38 -3.71 -9.45 1.83
CA GLY A 38 -4.90 -10.31 1.74
C GLY A 38 -4.61 -11.75 1.28
N ILE A 39 -3.88 -11.95 0.19
CA ILE A 39 -3.62 -13.30 -0.36
C ILE A 39 -2.86 -14.18 0.64
N PRO A 40 -1.71 -13.74 1.20
CA PRO A 40 -1.02 -14.48 2.27
C PRO A 40 -1.91 -14.80 3.46
N ALA A 41 -2.70 -13.83 3.94
CA ALA A 41 -3.61 -14.02 5.07
C ALA A 41 -4.70 -15.07 4.77
N ALA A 42 -5.22 -15.10 3.54
CA ALA A 42 -6.21 -16.10 3.11
C ALA A 42 -5.62 -17.51 3.03
N LEU A 43 -4.37 -17.64 2.59
CA LEU A 43 -3.71 -18.94 2.40
C LEU A 43 -3.19 -19.55 3.69
N TRP A 44 -2.65 -18.72 4.59
CA TRP A 44 -1.93 -19.18 5.78
C TRP A 44 -2.60 -18.78 7.10
N GLY A 45 -3.69 -18.02 7.04
CA GLY A 45 -4.49 -17.63 8.21
C GLY A 45 -3.77 -16.65 9.15
N PRO A 46 -4.29 -16.48 10.39
CA PRO A 46 -3.80 -15.50 11.37
C PRO A 46 -2.31 -15.60 11.70
N VAL A 47 -1.75 -16.80 11.70
CA VAL A 47 -0.34 -17.03 12.05
C VAL A 47 0.64 -16.37 11.07
N ALA A 48 0.18 -16.06 9.86
CA ALA A 48 1.00 -15.42 8.83
C ALA A 48 1.11 -13.91 8.98
N ILE A 49 0.23 -13.24 9.74
CA ILE A 49 0.14 -11.77 9.75
C ILE A 49 1.42 -11.12 10.27
N LEU A 50 1.93 -11.56 11.42
CA LEU A 50 3.13 -10.96 12.00
C LEU A 50 4.38 -11.24 11.15
N PRO A 51 4.66 -12.49 10.72
CA PRO A 51 5.75 -12.76 9.78
C PRO A 51 5.63 -11.96 8.47
N LEU A 52 4.43 -11.84 7.91
CA LEU A 52 4.17 -11.09 6.68
C LEU A 52 4.52 -9.62 6.82
N ILE A 53 4.08 -8.96 7.90
CA ILE A 53 4.39 -7.54 8.14
C ILE A 53 5.90 -7.35 8.30
N VAL A 54 6.58 -8.23 9.07
CA VAL A 54 8.03 -8.14 9.25
C VAL A 54 8.76 -8.34 7.93
N LEU A 55 8.39 -9.35 7.14
CA LEU A 55 8.99 -9.59 5.82
C LEU A 55 8.72 -8.43 4.87
N TYR A 56 7.52 -7.86 4.87
CA TYR A 56 7.17 -6.70 4.06
C TYR A 56 8.04 -5.50 4.40
N LEU A 57 8.20 -5.18 5.70
CA LEU A 57 9.06 -4.09 6.15
C LEU A 57 10.52 -4.29 5.72
N VAL A 58 11.04 -5.52 5.81
CA VAL A 58 12.45 -5.81 5.50
C VAL A 58 12.72 -5.87 3.99
N ILE A 59 11.78 -6.42 3.21
CA ILE A 59 11.98 -6.72 1.78
C ILE A 59 11.53 -5.56 0.90
N VAL A 60 10.53 -4.77 1.33
CA VAL A 60 9.95 -3.69 0.53
C VAL A 60 10.32 -2.34 1.12
N GLU A 61 9.89 -2.05 2.35
CA GLU A 61 9.99 -0.70 2.92
C GLU A 61 11.42 -0.27 3.23
N LEU A 62 12.23 -1.17 3.81
CA LEU A 62 13.61 -0.86 4.15
C LEU A 62 14.45 -0.56 2.89
N PRO A 63 14.39 -1.36 1.80
CA PRO A 63 14.99 -1.00 0.52
C PRO A 63 14.47 0.32 -0.05
N GLN A 64 13.16 0.59 0.02
CA GLN A 64 12.59 1.86 -0.43
C GLN A 64 13.16 3.07 0.30
N ALA A 65 13.25 3.00 1.63
CA ALA A 65 13.82 4.07 2.43
C ALA A 65 15.33 4.26 2.17
N VAL A 66 16.10 3.16 2.09
CA VAL A 66 17.58 3.22 2.06
C VAL A 66 18.13 3.41 0.65
N LEU A 67 17.53 2.79 -0.36
CA LEU A 67 18.06 2.75 -1.73
C LEU A 67 17.37 3.73 -2.68
N TRP A 68 16.09 4.05 -2.43
CA TRP A 68 15.26 4.80 -3.36
C TRP A 68 14.68 6.11 -2.80
N GLY A 69 15.13 6.52 -1.61
CA GLY A 69 14.72 7.79 -1.00
C GLY A 69 13.25 7.85 -0.64
N GLY A 70 12.63 6.70 -0.39
CA GLY A 70 11.24 6.61 0.07
C GLY A 70 11.03 7.32 1.40
N SER A 71 9.86 7.96 1.54
CA SER A 71 9.46 8.59 2.80
C SER A 71 9.05 7.51 3.81
N VAL A 72 9.49 7.65 5.06
CA VAL A 72 9.02 6.79 6.17
C VAL A 72 7.51 6.87 6.33
N GLY A 73 6.92 8.05 6.08
CA GLY A 73 5.47 8.23 6.14
C GLY A 73 4.72 7.40 5.10
N ASP A 74 5.28 7.28 3.89
CA ASP A 74 4.70 6.45 2.83
C ASP A 74 4.75 4.97 3.22
N GLY A 75 5.89 4.53 3.78
CA GLY A 75 6.02 3.14 4.20
C GLY A 75 5.14 2.75 5.38
N VAL A 76 4.85 3.69 6.28
CA VAL A 76 3.86 3.50 7.33
C VAL A 76 2.45 3.42 6.74
N GLU A 77 2.10 4.27 5.76
CA GLU A 77 0.82 4.20 5.03
C GLU A 77 0.66 2.82 4.38
N ASP A 78 1.61 2.38 3.57
CA ASP A 78 1.55 1.11 2.83
C ASP A 78 1.52 -0.10 3.79
N THR A 79 2.32 -0.08 4.86
CA THR A 79 2.27 -1.11 5.92
C THR A 79 0.91 -1.17 6.60
N ALA A 80 0.25 -0.02 6.83
CA ALA A 80 -1.08 0.02 7.42
C ALA A 80 -2.13 -0.60 6.47
N HIS A 81 -2.01 -0.40 5.16
CA HIS A 81 -2.86 -1.05 4.16
C HIS A 81 -2.66 -2.57 4.16
N VAL A 82 -1.40 -3.06 4.14
CA VAL A 82 -1.06 -4.49 4.26
C VAL A 82 -1.67 -5.09 5.53
N ALA A 83 -1.46 -4.45 6.69
CA ALA A 83 -1.93 -4.93 7.98
C ALA A 83 -3.46 -4.93 8.07
N THR A 84 -4.12 -3.86 7.62
CA THR A 84 -5.58 -3.72 7.68
C THR A 84 -6.26 -4.82 6.89
N VAL A 85 -5.84 -5.04 5.64
CA VAL A 85 -6.43 -6.07 4.78
C VAL A 85 -6.04 -7.47 5.28
N GLY A 86 -4.78 -7.68 5.64
CA GLY A 86 -4.32 -8.96 6.17
C GLY A 86 -5.11 -9.40 7.40
N VAL A 87 -5.25 -8.52 8.40
CA VAL A 87 -6.03 -8.79 9.62
C VAL A 87 -7.50 -9.02 9.29
N ALA A 88 -8.10 -8.17 8.45
CA ALA A 88 -9.49 -8.31 8.07
C ALA A 88 -9.77 -9.67 7.42
N VAL A 89 -8.90 -10.13 6.52
CA VAL A 89 -9.02 -11.43 5.86
C VAL A 89 -8.76 -12.58 6.84
N ALA A 90 -7.67 -12.52 7.62
CA ALA A 90 -7.29 -13.60 8.53
C ALA A 90 -8.32 -13.88 9.63
N TYR A 91 -8.99 -12.84 10.12
CA TYR A 91 -9.95 -12.93 11.22
C TYR A 91 -11.42 -12.78 10.77
N GLY A 92 -11.67 -12.64 9.46
CA GLY A 92 -13.03 -12.48 8.92
C GLY A 92 -13.72 -11.16 9.32
N VAL A 93 -12.95 -10.10 9.58
CA VAL A 93 -13.46 -8.77 9.96
C VAL A 93 -13.81 -7.97 8.70
N TRP A 94 -14.78 -8.46 7.93
CA TRP A 94 -15.15 -7.89 6.63
C TRP A 94 -15.51 -6.40 6.64
N PRO A 95 -16.18 -5.84 7.67
CA PRO A 95 -16.43 -4.40 7.74
C PRO A 95 -15.16 -3.53 7.67
N ALA A 96 -14.00 -4.05 8.12
CA ALA A 96 -12.73 -3.34 8.02
C ALA A 96 -12.28 -3.14 6.56
N LEU A 97 -12.68 -4.02 5.63
CA LEU A 97 -12.41 -3.82 4.20
C LEU A 97 -13.23 -2.65 3.62
N GLY A 98 -14.45 -2.44 4.13
CA GLY A 98 -15.24 -1.25 3.79
C GLY A 98 -14.56 0.03 4.26
N ALA A 99 -14.08 0.05 5.50
CA ALA A 99 -13.30 1.18 6.03
C ALA A 99 -12.00 1.41 5.25
N HIS A 100 -11.30 0.33 4.89
CA HIS A 100 -10.11 0.38 4.04
C HIS A 100 -10.39 1.06 2.68
N MET A 101 -11.52 0.76 2.04
CA MET A 101 -11.94 1.45 0.81
C MET A 101 -12.16 2.94 1.02
N LEU A 102 -12.74 3.35 2.15
CA LEU A 102 -12.90 4.76 2.47
C LEU A 102 -11.54 5.47 2.62
N PHE A 103 -10.54 4.82 3.23
CA PHE A 103 -9.18 5.36 3.31
C PHE A 103 -8.53 5.53 1.94
N ILE A 104 -8.63 4.53 1.06
CA ILE A 104 -8.12 4.64 -0.32
C ILE A 104 -8.83 5.76 -1.08
N ILE A 105 -10.16 5.88 -0.96
CA ILE A 105 -10.93 6.96 -1.60
C ILE A 105 -10.47 8.33 -1.07
N ALA A 106 -10.30 8.48 0.25
CA ALA A 106 -9.83 9.72 0.86
C ALA A 106 -8.43 10.10 0.34
N GLY A 107 -7.49 9.15 0.31
CA GLY A 107 -6.15 9.36 -0.23
C GLY A 107 -6.15 9.70 -1.73
N ALA A 108 -7.03 9.07 -2.51
CA ALA A 108 -7.19 9.35 -3.94
C ALA A 108 -7.75 10.76 -4.19
N ILE A 109 -8.73 11.21 -3.39
CA ILE A 109 -9.27 12.57 -3.46
C ILE A 109 -8.18 13.59 -3.08
N ALA A 110 -7.41 13.34 -2.02
CA ALA A 110 -6.33 14.22 -1.60
C ALA A 110 -5.29 14.41 -2.72
N ARG A 111 -4.90 13.31 -3.39
CA ARG A 111 -3.95 13.31 -4.51
C ARG A 111 -4.53 13.91 -5.80
N SER A 112 -5.84 13.79 -6.02
CA SER A 112 -6.56 14.47 -7.13
C SER A 112 -6.63 15.99 -6.95
N ARG A 113 -6.74 16.47 -5.70
CA ARG A 113 -6.82 17.90 -5.37
C ARG A 113 -5.46 18.60 -5.44
N LYS A 114 -4.37 17.90 -5.07
CA LYS A 114 -2.99 18.40 -5.16
C LYS A 114 -2.43 18.31 -6.60
N GLY A 115 -3.13 18.86 -7.59
CA GLY A 115 -2.70 18.87 -9.00
C GLY A 115 -1.35 19.56 -9.25
N GLY A 116 -0.24 18.94 -8.86
CA GLY A 116 1.12 19.41 -9.16
C GLY A 116 1.61 20.63 -8.38
N SER A 117 1.02 21.00 -7.23
CA SER A 117 1.64 21.99 -6.35
C SER A 117 1.91 21.40 -4.97
N ASP A 118 3.20 21.29 -4.64
CA ASP A 118 3.67 21.25 -3.26
C ASP A 118 3.00 22.40 -2.50
N ALA A 119 2.18 22.05 -1.52
CA ALA A 119 1.69 22.99 -0.54
C ALA A 119 1.73 22.29 0.81
N VAL A 120 2.83 22.63 1.49
CA VAL A 120 3.23 22.48 2.89
C VAL A 120 3.41 21.06 3.40
#